data_AF-A0A1A8U6U7-F1
#
_entry.id   AF-A0A1A8U6U7-F1
#
_cell.length_a   1.000
_cell.length_b   1.000
_cell.length_c   1.000
_cell.angle_alpha   90.00
_cell.angle_beta   90.00
_cell.angle_gamma   90.00
#
_symmetry.space_group_name_H-M   'P 1'
#
loop_
_entity.id
_entity.type
_entity.pdbx_description
1 polymer ?
#
loop_
_entity_poly.entity_id
_entity_poly.type
_entity_poly.pdbx_seq_one_letter_code
_entity_poly.pdbx_strand_id
1 'polypeptide(L)'
;LEAESSITATCLQHQEEALRQEGAAINIQTIQDSGGCVLFGVDCTKLGECVSLQGRVFDRVVFNFPHCGRKSGVKKNRELLKNFFLSCIQVLAEDGEVHVSLCNGQGGTPVDKPKCEWHNSWQVVAMATEAHLILSAVCPFENENYPSYKCTGYSFPCISVQITHMEEVVEGENVHYNIPTELSDYVFRRFLSPDSVHPVKLVQDFFLKELLAHWSVSMATASAPFLIAAKRLHSCCHCVDNSQCYSRA
;
A
#
# COMPACT_ATOMS: atom_id res chain seq x y z
N LEU A 1 -22.23 -3.32 37.33
CA LEU A 1 -21.72 -1.98 37.03
C LEU A 1 -21.35 -2.02 35.56
N GLU A 2 -22.27 -1.65 34.68
CA GLU A 2 -21.94 -1.47 33.26
C GLU A 2 -20.90 -0.36 33.20
N ALA A 3 -19.74 -0.63 32.61
CA ALA A 3 -18.68 0.35 32.47
C ALA A 3 -19.23 1.53 31.64
N GLU A 4 -19.37 2.68 32.29
CA GLU A 4 -19.84 3.91 31.66
C GLU A 4 -18.86 4.26 30.53
N SER A 5 -19.29 4.05 29.29
CA SER A 5 -18.41 4.17 28.12
C SER A 5 -18.32 5.64 27.73
N SER A 6 -17.20 6.29 28.03
CA SER A 6 -16.98 7.70 27.72
C SER A 6 -16.49 7.86 26.29
N ILE A 7 -17.23 8.61 25.47
CA ILE A 7 -16.89 8.86 24.06
C ILE A 7 -16.28 10.24 23.91
N THR A 8 -15.12 10.32 23.25
CA THR A 8 -14.53 11.59 22.78
C THR A 8 -14.43 11.54 21.26
N ALA A 9 -15.19 12.39 20.58
CA ALA A 9 -15.10 12.53 19.14
C ALA A 9 -14.26 13.76 18.78
N THR A 10 -13.40 13.62 17.78
CA THR A 10 -12.49 14.70 17.34
C THR A 10 -12.59 14.90 15.84
N CYS A 11 -12.52 16.14 15.38
CA CYS A 11 -12.31 16.44 13.96
C CYS A 11 -11.34 17.61 13.76
N LEU A 12 -10.72 17.66 12.58
CA LEU A 12 -9.76 18.71 12.21
C LEU A 12 -10.47 20.04 11.91
N GLN A 13 -11.68 19.99 11.38
CA GLN A 13 -12.46 21.18 11.04
C GLN A 13 -12.83 21.97 12.29
N HIS A 14 -12.98 23.28 12.14
CA HIS A 14 -13.64 24.11 13.15
C HIS A 14 -15.14 23.81 13.19
N GLN A 15 -15.77 24.10 14.33
CA GLN A 15 -17.18 23.77 14.59
C GLN A 15 -18.13 24.26 13.48
N GLU A 16 -17.95 25.50 13.01
CA GLU A 16 -18.79 26.07 11.95
C GLU A 16 -18.69 25.31 10.63
N GLU A 17 -17.51 24.78 10.29
CA GLU A 17 -17.31 24.00 9.06
C GLU A 17 -17.83 22.58 9.23
N ALA A 18 -17.61 21.96 10.39
CA ALA A 18 -18.13 20.64 10.71
C ALA A 18 -19.67 20.59 10.63
N LEU A 19 -20.35 21.62 11.15
CA LEU A 19 -21.82 21.73 11.12
C LEU A 19 -22.41 21.88 9.71
N ARG A 20 -21.61 22.22 8.70
CA ARG A 20 -22.06 22.26 7.29
C ARG A 20 -22.17 20.87 6.67
N GLN A 21 -21.57 19.85 7.30
CA GLN A 21 -21.65 18.48 6.81
C GLN A 21 -23.01 17.87 7.14
N GLU A 22 -23.55 17.10 6.19
CA GLU A 22 -24.85 16.45 6.35
C GLU A 22 -24.81 15.51 7.57
N GLY A 23 -25.80 15.63 8.47
CA GLY A 23 -25.91 14.81 9.68
C GLY A 23 -24.98 15.19 10.84
N ALA A 24 -24.05 16.13 10.67
CA ALA A 24 -23.08 16.49 11.71
C ALA A 24 -23.76 17.01 12.99
N ALA A 25 -24.75 17.91 12.87
CA ALA A 25 -25.46 18.46 14.02
C ALA A 25 -26.15 17.37 14.87
N ILE A 26 -26.77 16.39 14.20
CA ILE A 26 -27.44 15.26 14.86
C ILE A 26 -26.43 14.35 15.56
N ASN A 27 -25.31 14.05 14.89
CA ASN A 27 -24.25 13.22 15.47
C ASN A 27 -23.61 13.89 16.70
N ILE A 28 -23.35 15.20 16.62
CA ILE A 28 -22.81 15.98 17.74
C ILE A 28 -23.75 15.92 18.93
N GLN A 29 -25.05 16.18 18.71
CA GLN A 29 -26.05 16.14 19.77
C GLN A 29 -26.16 14.74 20.39
N THR A 30 -26.15 13.69 19.56
CA THR A 30 -26.22 12.29 20.03
C THR A 30 -25.04 11.95 20.94
N ILE A 31 -23.82 12.39 20.60
CA ILE A 31 -22.63 12.17 21.42
C ILE A 31 -22.76 12.93 22.75
N GLN A 32 -23.19 14.19 22.71
CA GLN A 32 -23.36 15.02 23.90
C GLN A 32 -24.44 14.49 24.84
N ASP A 33 -25.58 14.03 24.30
CA ASP A 33 -26.69 13.43 25.05
C ASP A 33 -26.27 12.11 25.73
N SER A 34 -25.29 11.41 25.16
CA SER A 34 -24.68 10.21 25.76
C SER A 34 -23.62 10.50 26.82
N GLY A 35 -23.38 11.79 27.16
CA GLY A 35 -22.33 12.21 28.09
C GLY A 35 -20.92 12.27 27.48
N GLY A 36 -20.81 12.08 26.16
CA GLY A 36 -19.57 12.21 25.42
C GLY A 36 -19.22 13.68 25.12
N CYS A 37 -18.01 13.90 24.62
CA CYS A 37 -17.55 15.23 24.20
C CYS A 37 -17.13 15.25 22.73
N VAL A 38 -17.28 16.41 22.11
CA VAL A 38 -16.86 16.67 20.73
C VAL A 38 -15.81 17.79 20.73
N LEU A 39 -14.65 17.51 20.17
CA LEU A 39 -13.52 18.43 20.07
C LEU A 39 -13.27 18.78 18.59
N PHE A 40 -13.14 20.07 18.32
CA PHE A 40 -12.90 20.62 16.98
C PHE A 40 -11.46 21.14 16.86
N GLY A 41 -10.93 21.21 15.64
CA GLY A 41 -9.56 21.69 15.41
C GLY A 41 -8.47 20.72 15.88
N VAL A 42 -8.79 19.44 16.05
CA VAL A 42 -7.84 18.43 16.54
C VAL A 42 -7.13 17.78 15.35
N ASP A 43 -5.82 17.94 15.29
CA ASP A 43 -4.96 17.20 14.36
C ASP A 43 -4.67 15.80 14.90
N CYS A 44 -5.21 14.79 14.23
CA CYS A 44 -5.03 13.39 14.61
C CYS A 44 -3.57 12.91 14.55
N THR A 45 -2.68 13.65 13.88
CA THR A 45 -1.23 13.38 13.87
C THR A 45 -0.49 13.97 15.07
N LYS A 46 -1.20 14.69 15.96
CA LYS A 46 -0.66 15.41 17.12
C LYS A 46 -1.56 15.30 18.35
N LEU A 47 -2.14 14.14 18.61
CA LEU A 47 -3.07 13.90 19.72
C LEU A 47 -2.43 14.19 21.08
N GLY A 48 -1.14 13.86 21.25
CA GLY A 48 -0.38 14.19 22.47
C GLY A 48 -0.17 15.69 22.72
N GLU A 49 -0.28 16.53 21.68
CA GLU A 49 -0.22 17.99 21.81
C GLU A 49 -1.60 18.61 22.14
N CYS A 50 -2.68 17.81 22.07
CA CYS A 50 -4.03 18.30 22.34
C CYS A 50 -4.25 18.44 23.85
N VAL A 51 -4.28 19.69 24.34
CA VAL A 51 -4.50 20.01 25.77
C VAL A 51 -5.75 19.33 26.34
N SER A 52 -6.83 19.24 25.56
CA SER A 52 -8.09 18.61 25.97
C SER A 52 -7.99 17.09 26.16
N LEU A 53 -6.98 16.45 25.56
CA LEU A 53 -6.69 15.02 25.68
C LEU A 53 -5.56 14.72 26.68
N GLN A 54 -4.89 15.74 27.20
CA GLN A 54 -3.75 15.56 28.08
C GLN A 54 -4.14 14.77 29.34
N GLY A 55 -3.36 13.71 29.63
CA GLY A 55 -3.61 12.82 30.76
C GLY A 55 -4.76 11.83 30.58
N ARG A 56 -5.45 11.86 29.43
CA ARG A 56 -6.44 10.83 29.08
C ARG A 56 -5.75 9.65 28.41
N VAL A 57 -6.27 8.47 28.69
CA VAL A 57 -5.91 7.22 28.01
C VAL A 57 -7.19 6.58 27.48
N PHE A 58 -7.11 5.95 26.32
CA PHE A 58 -8.23 5.33 25.63
C PHE A 58 -8.00 3.84 25.45
N ASP A 59 -9.01 3.04 25.78
CA ASP A 59 -9.02 1.60 25.46
C ASP A 59 -9.20 1.36 23.97
N ARG A 60 -9.81 2.32 23.26
CA ARG A 60 -10.03 2.24 21.82
C ARG A 60 -9.94 3.61 21.14
N VAL A 61 -9.17 3.66 20.06
CA VAL A 61 -9.11 4.80 19.14
C VAL A 61 -9.66 4.36 17.79
N VAL A 62 -10.70 5.04 17.29
CA VAL A 62 -11.31 4.73 16.00
C VAL A 62 -11.01 5.84 15.00
N PHE A 63 -10.45 5.47 13.86
CA PHE A 63 -10.12 6.39 12.77
C PHE A 63 -10.99 6.14 11.56
N ASN A 64 -11.91 7.07 11.31
CA ASN A 64 -12.64 7.16 10.06
C ASN A 64 -11.80 7.98 9.08
N PHE A 65 -11.17 7.31 8.12
CA PHE A 65 -10.18 7.93 7.25
C PHE A 65 -10.78 9.14 6.51
N PRO A 66 -10.18 10.34 6.61
CA PRO A 66 -10.79 11.55 6.08
C PRO A 66 -10.78 11.56 4.55
N HIS A 67 -11.89 11.98 3.95
CA HIS A 67 -11.94 12.25 2.52
C HIS A 67 -11.34 13.63 2.23
N CYS A 68 -10.06 13.71 1.89
CA CYS A 68 -9.54 14.91 1.26
C CYS A 68 -10.21 15.00 -0.11
N GLY A 69 -10.95 16.06 -0.43
CA GLY A 69 -11.74 16.24 -1.67
C GLY A 69 -10.96 16.18 -3.01
N ARG A 70 -9.75 15.61 -3.03
CA ARG A 70 -8.89 15.35 -4.19
C ARG A 70 -8.32 13.94 -4.08
N LYS A 71 -7.84 13.35 -5.18
CA LYS A 71 -7.04 12.12 -5.13
C LYS A 71 -5.79 12.37 -4.28
N SER A 72 -5.83 12.01 -3.00
CA SER A 72 -4.63 11.99 -2.16
C SER A 72 -3.75 10.83 -2.63
N GLY A 73 -2.51 11.16 -3.00
CA GLY A 73 -1.55 10.16 -3.47
C GLY A 73 -1.23 9.14 -2.37
N VAL A 74 -0.98 7.89 -2.77
CA VAL A 74 -0.64 6.77 -1.88
C VAL A 74 0.41 7.14 -0.84
N LYS A 75 1.45 7.90 -1.22
CA LYS A 75 2.49 8.38 -0.31
C LYS A 75 1.95 9.25 0.83
N LYS A 76 1.03 10.18 0.54
CA LYS A 76 0.42 11.07 1.55
C LYS A 76 -0.47 10.29 2.51
N ASN A 77 -1.22 9.31 2.01
CA ASN A 77 -2.08 8.48 2.85
C ASN A 77 -1.24 7.60 3.79
N ARG A 78 -0.11 7.06 3.30
CA ARG A 78 0.87 6.36 4.12
C ARG A 78 1.45 7.24 5.22
N GLU A 79 1.88 8.45 4.86
CA GLU A 79 2.42 9.42 5.82
C GLU A 79 1.39 9.83 6.88
N LEU A 80 0.14 10.05 6.47
CA LEU A 80 -0.97 10.30 7.41
C LEU A 80 -1.17 9.12 8.36
N LEU A 81 -1.25 7.89 7.85
CA LEU A 81 -1.40 6.69 8.69
C LEU A 81 -0.23 6.55 9.67
N LYS A 82 1.00 6.67 9.19
CA LYS A 82 2.19 6.59 10.04
C LYS A 82 2.13 7.59 11.19
N ASN A 83 1.91 8.86 10.88
CA ASN A 83 1.88 9.91 11.89
C ASN A 83 0.67 9.78 12.82
N PHE A 84 -0.47 9.32 12.29
CA PHE A 84 -1.64 9.00 13.09
C PHE A 84 -1.36 7.88 14.11
N PHE A 85 -0.74 6.78 13.70
CA PHE A 85 -0.41 5.68 14.63
C PHE A 85 0.61 6.10 15.69
N LEU A 86 1.64 6.86 15.32
CA LEU A 86 2.62 7.44 16.26
C LEU A 86 1.98 8.41 17.28
N SER A 87 0.92 9.08 16.85
CA SER A 87 0.13 9.98 17.69
C SER A 87 -0.81 9.20 18.63
N CYS A 88 -1.40 8.10 18.16
CA CYS A 88 -2.30 7.26 18.96
C CYS A 88 -1.62 6.65 20.18
N ILE A 89 -0.41 6.12 20.04
CA ILE A 89 0.29 5.44 21.15
C ILE A 89 0.56 6.35 22.37
N GLN A 90 0.45 7.68 22.20
CA GLN A 90 0.60 8.65 23.30
C GLN A 90 -0.67 8.80 24.14
N VAL A 91 -1.81 8.37 23.61
CA VAL A 91 -3.13 8.46 24.27
C VAL A 91 -3.80 7.09 24.41
N LEU A 92 -3.11 6.01 24.02
CA LEU A 92 -3.63 4.65 24.07
C LEU A 92 -3.29 4.00 25.41
N ALA A 93 -4.23 3.25 25.98
CA ALA A 93 -3.96 2.38 27.12
C ALA A 93 -3.01 1.22 26.73
N GLU A 94 -2.40 0.55 27.72
CA GLU A 94 -1.44 -0.54 27.51
C GLU A 94 -2.00 -1.67 26.63
N ASP A 95 -3.25 -2.07 26.88
CA ASP A 95 -3.99 -3.07 26.10
C ASP A 95 -4.99 -2.44 25.10
N GLY A 96 -4.80 -1.17 24.77
CA GLY A 96 -5.72 -0.42 23.92
C GLY A 96 -5.63 -0.82 22.44
N GLU A 97 -6.71 -0.58 21.70
CA GLU A 97 -6.82 -0.94 20.28
C GLU A 97 -6.97 0.29 19.39
N VAL A 98 -6.28 0.29 18.24
CA VAL A 98 -6.51 1.27 17.17
C VAL A 98 -7.27 0.61 16.03
N HIS A 99 -8.45 1.13 15.72
CA HIS A 99 -9.34 0.65 14.67
C HIS A 99 -9.33 1.63 13.50
N VAL A 100 -9.04 1.16 12.29
CA VAL A 100 -9.02 1.99 11.08
C VAL A 100 -10.02 1.45 10.07
N SER A 101 -11.00 2.25 9.68
CA SER A 101 -11.94 1.90 8.62
C SER A 101 -11.40 2.35 7.26
N LEU A 102 -11.36 1.41 6.30
CA LEU A 102 -10.80 1.62 4.97
C LEU A 102 -11.75 1.09 3.90
N CYS A 103 -11.71 1.69 2.71
CA CYS A 103 -12.40 1.12 1.56
C CYS A 103 -11.64 -0.10 1.03
N ASN A 104 -12.39 -0.98 0.39
CA ASN A 104 -11.90 -2.17 -0.30
C ASN A 104 -10.65 -1.90 -1.17
N GLY A 105 -9.58 -2.68 -0.95
CA GLY A 105 -8.37 -2.61 -1.78
C GLY A 105 -7.34 -1.58 -1.32
N GLN A 106 -7.62 -0.80 -0.28
CA GLN A 106 -6.72 0.23 0.22
C GLN A 106 -5.71 -0.30 1.23
N GLY A 107 -6.05 -1.35 1.99
CA GLY A 107 -5.29 -1.78 3.16
C GLY A 107 -3.85 -2.23 2.87
N GLY A 108 -3.65 -2.90 1.73
CA GLY A 108 -2.41 -3.62 1.44
C GLY A 108 -2.32 -4.97 2.16
N THR A 109 -3.44 -5.50 2.61
CA THR A 109 -3.55 -6.75 3.36
C THR A 109 -3.97 -7.90 2.42
N PRO A 110 -3.69 -9.17 2.78
CA PRO A 110 -4.15 -10.32 1.99
C PRO A 110 -5.67 -10.43 1.83
N VAL A 111 -6.44 -9.77 2.71
CA VAL A 111 -7.92 -9.81 2.70
C VAL A 111 -8.56 -8.76 1.79
N ASP A 112 -7.77 -7.80 1.29
CA ASP A 112 -8.26 -6.75 0.40
C ASP A 112 -8.86 -7.34 -0.89
N LYS A 113 -10.08 -6.90 -1.23
CA LYS A 113 -10.80 -7.28 -2.44
C LYS A 113 -11.43 -6.04 -3.10
N PRO A 114 -10.97 -5.60 -4.28
CA PRO A 114 -9.93 -6.20 -5.11
C PRO A 114 -8.53 -6.07 -4.49
N LYS A 115 -7.65 -7.02 -4.79
CA LYS A 115 -6.26 -6.98 -4.32
C LYS A 115 -5.48 -5.97 -5.16
N CYS A 116 -4.94 -4.93 -4.53
CA CYS A 116 -4.04 -3.98 -5.14
C CYS A 116 -2.59 -4.48 -5.05
N GLU A 117 -1.73 -4.08 -6.00
CA GLU A 117 -0.29 -4.27 -5.84
C GLU A 117 0.17 -3.63 -4.54
N TRP A 118 1.01 -4.33 -3.77
CA TRP A 118 1.36 -3.91 -2.42
C TRP A 118 1.96 -2.50 -2.39
N HIS A 119 2.77 -2.11 -3.38
CA HIS A 119 3.34 -0.77 -3.50
C HIS A 119 2.36 0.32 -3.93
N ASN A 120 1.16 -0.04 -4.41
CA ASN A 120 0.07 0.88 -4.74
C ASN A 120 -1.01 0.94 -3.65
N SER A 121 -0.92 0.09 -2.62
CA SER A 121 -1.79 0.10 -1.44
C SER A 121 -1.34 1.13 -0.39
N TRP A 122 -2.14 1.35 0.65
CA TRP A 122 -1.77 2.21 1.77
C TRP A 122 -0.90 1.52 2.81
N GLN A 123 -0.63 0.21 2.66
CA GLN A 123 0.31 -0.55 3.49
C GLN A 123 0.06 -0.33 5.00
N VAL A 124 -1.20 -0.38 5.42
CA VAL A 124 -1.64 0.10 6.75
C VAL A 124 -0.89 -0.61 7.88
N VAL A 125 -0.67 -1.93 7.75
CA VAL A 125 0.10 -2.72 8.72
C VAL A 125 1.55 -2.25 8.82
N ALA A 126 2.19 -1.95 7.68
CA ALA A 126 3.56 -1.44 7.67
C ALA A 126 3.64 -0.05 8.33
N MET A 127 2.65 0.81 8.08
CA MET A 127 2.59 2.14 8.72
C MET A 127 2.32 2.06 10.22
N ALA A 128 1.53 1.08 10.68
CA ALA A 128 1.28 0.83 12.10
C ALA A 128 2.51 0.25 12.82
N THR A 129 3.31 -0.57 12.12
CA THR A 129 4.53 -1.18 12.67
C THR A 129 5.56 -0.12 13.08
N GLU A 130 5.60 1.02 12.39
CA GLU A 130 6.45 2.18 12.75
C GLU A 130 6.10 2.75 14.14
N ALA A 131 4.89 2.51 14.65
CA ALA A 131 4.46 2.86 16.00
C ALA A 131 4.44 1.66 16.95
N HIS A 132 5.11 0.55 16.61
CA HIS A 132 5.16 -0.70 17.38
C HIS A 132 3.80 -1.39 17.58
N LEU A 133 2.81 -1.07 16.76
CA LEU A 133 1.50 -1.73 16.77
C LEU A 133 1.54 -3.01 15.91
N ILE A 134 0.78 -4.01 16.32
CA ILE A 134 0.61 -5.27 15.60
C ILE A 134 -0.83 -5.40 15.08
N LEU A 135 -1.00 -6.00 13.91
CA LEU A 135 -2.33 -6.29 13.37
C LEU A 135 -2.96 -7.44 14.17
N SER A 136 -4.01 -7.13 14.94
CA SER A 136 -4.79 -8.14 15.68
C SER A 136 -5.85 -8.80 14.80
N ALA A 137 -6.65 -8.00 14.08
CA ALA A 137 -7.76 -8.50 13.29
C ALA A 137 -8.04 -7.62 12.07
N VAL A 138 -8.66 -8.22 11.05
CA VAL A 138 -9.31 -7.49 9.95
C VAL A 138 -10.74 -8.02 9.81
N CYS A 139 -11.71 -7.13 9.98
CA CYS A 139 -13.13 -7.47 9.95
C CYS A 139 -13.79 -6.82 8.73
N PRO A 140 -14.70 -7.52 8.02
CA PRO A 140 -15.58 -6.90 7.05
C PRO A 140 -16.38 -5.76 7.71
N PHE A 141 -16.60 -4.67 6.97
CA PHE A 141 -17.47 -3.60 7.42
C PHE A 141 -18.92 -3.89 6.99
N GLU A 142 -19.76 -4.27 7.93
CA GLU A 142 -21.18 -4.58 7.73
C GLU A 142 -21.99 -3.29 7.67
N ASN A 143 -22.07 -2.66 6.49
CA ASN A 143 -22.77 -1.40 6.30
C ASN A 143 -24.26 -1.49 6.68
N GLU A 144 -24.84 -2.68 6.59
CA GLU A 144 -26.25 -2.96 6.82
C GLU A 144 -26.64 -2.71 8.28
N ASN A 145 -25.68 -2.85 9.20
CA ASN A 145 -25.87 -2.55 10.62
C ASN A 145 -25.83 -1.05 10.93
N TYR A 146 -25.41 -0.22 9.95
CA TYR A 146 -25.21 1.22 10.12
C TYR A 146 -25.87 2.00 8.97
N PRO A 147 -27.21 2.02 8.89
CA PRO A 147 -27.93 2.64 7.77
C PRO A 147 -27.69 4.16 7.63
N SER A 148 -27.21 4.82 8.68
CA SER A 148 -26.80 6.24 8.65
C SER A 148 -25.36 6.46 8.18
N TYR A 149 -24.53 5.41 8.08
CA TYR A 149 -23.15 5.51 7.63
C TYR A 149 -23.09 5.74 6.12
N LYS A 150 -22.46 6.86 5.73
CA LYS A 150 -22.25 7.22 4.32
C LYS A 150 -20.75 7.22 4.01
N CYS A 151 -20.30 6.26 3.21
CA CYS A 151 -18.95 6.27 2.65
C CYS A 151 -18.87 7.29 1.51
N THR A 152 -17.99 8.28 1.63
CA THR A 152 -17.72 9.28 0.58
C THR A 152 -16.48 8.94 -0.25
N GLY A 153 -15.77 7.86 0.08
CA GLY A 153 -14.61 7.34 -0.64
C GLY A 153 -14.97 6.81 -2.03
N TYR A 154 -14.28 7.32 -3.05
CA TYR A 154 -14.31 6.71 -4.38
C TYR A 154 -13.62 5.35 -4.35
N SER A 155 -14.40 4.29 -4.60
CA SER A 155 -13.90 2.99 -5.03
C SER A 155 -13.26 3.16 -6.40
N PHE A 156 -11.96 3.49 -6.47
CA PHE A 156 -11.25 3.24 -7.73
C PHE A 156 -11.19 1.72 -7.87
N PRO A 157 -11.74 1.12 -8.94
CA PRO A 157 -11.34 -0.23 -9.28
C PRO A 157 -9.82 -0.16 -9.46
N CYS A 158 -9.10 -0.87 -8.59
CA CYS A 158 -7.74 -1.27 -8.92
C CYS A 158 -7.88 -1.94 -10.30
N ILE A 159 -7.33 -1.31 -11.33
CA ILE A 159 -7.39 -1.85 -12.68
C ILE A 159 -6.75 -3.22 -12.55
N SER A 160 -7.55 -4.28 -12.73
CA SER A 160 -7.00 -5.62 -12.77
C SER A 160 -5.98 -5.61 -13.90
N VAL A 161 -4.70 -5.75 -13.56
CA VAL A 161 -3.65 -5.93 -14.55
C VAL A 161 -4.05 -7.18 -15.33
N GLN A 162 -4.44 -7.00 -16.59
CA GLN A 162 -4.78 -8.13 -17.44
C GLN A 162 -3.48 -8.90 -17.67
N ILE A 163 -3.53 -10.22 -17.50
CA ILE A 163 -2.38 -11.08 -17.70
C ILE A 163 -2.52 -11.70 -19.08
N THR A 164 -1.51 -11.49 -19.92
CA THR A 164 -1.38 -12.16 -21.22
C THR A 164 -0.42 -13.33 -21.09
N HIS A 165 -0.88 -14.49 -21.56
CA HIS A 165 -0.05 -15.68 -21.69
C HIS A 165 0.81 -15.58 -22.96
N MET A 166 2.12 -15.75 -22.82
CA MET A 166 3.09 -15.75 -23.91
C MET A 166 3.62 -17.16 -24.11
N GLU A 167 3.86 -17.53 -25.36
CA GLU A 167 4.49 -18.80 -25.76
C GLU A 167 5.71 -18.48 -26.63
N GLU A 168 6.86 -19.06 -26.30
CA GLU A 168 8.11 -18.92 -27.06
C GLU A 168 8.85 -20.24 -27.16
N VAL A 169 9.51 -20.49 -28.29
CA VAL A 169 10.36 -21.67 -28.49
C VAL A 169 11.78 -21.35 -28.07
N VAL A 170 12.26 -21.99 -27.01
CA VAL A 170 13.61 -21.84 -26.49
C VAL A 170 14.34 -23.17 -26.62
N GLU A 171 15.41 -23.19 -27.42
CA GLU A 171 16.21 -24.40 -27.67
C GLU A 171 15.39 -25.61 -28.17
N GLY A 172 14.27 -25.35 -28.85
CA GLY A 172 13.35 -26.36 -29.37
C GLY A 172 12.27 -26.82 -28.39
N GLU A 173 12.23 -26.27 -27.18
CA GLU A 173 11.17 -26.51 -26.20
C GLU A 173 10.22 -25.30 -26.13
N ASN A 174 8.90 -25.53 -26.10
CA ASN A 174 7.92 -24.45 -25.91
C ASN A 174 7.88 -24.05 -24.44
N VAL A 175 8.23 -22.80 -24.16
CA VAL A 175 8.18 -22.18 -22.85
C VAL A 175 7.01 -21.22 -22.78
N HIS A 176 6.29 -21.28 -21.67
CA HIS A 176 5.11 -20.48 -21.42
C HIS A 176 5.35 -19.58 -20.20
N TYR A 177 5.01 -18.30 -20.32
CA TYR A 177 5.14 -17.35 -19.22
C TYR A 177 4.06 -16.26 -19.30
N ASN A 178 3.81 -15.61 -18.16
CA ASN A 178 2.76 -14.62 -18.01
C ASN A 178 3.37 -13.22 -17.92
N ILE A 179 2.79 -12.25 -18.64
CA ILE A 179 3.15 -10.84 -18.53
C ILE A 179 1.91 -9.95 -18.42
N PRO A 180 2.02 -8.75 -17.81
CA PRO A 180 1.01 -7.71 -17.92
C PRO A 180 0.71 -7.38 -19.40
N THR A 181 -0.58 -7.34 -19.76
CA THR A 181 -1.04 -7.07 -21.14
C THR A 181 -0.48 -5.74 -21.66
N GLU A 182 -0.35 -4.73 -20.79
CA GLU A 182 0.18 -3.41 -21.16
C GLU A 182 1.65 -3.47 -21.56
N LEU A 183 2.40 -4.49 -21.13
CA LEU A 183 3.81 -4.66 -21.46
C LEU A 183 4.04 -5.53 -22.70
N SER A 184 3.00 -6.22 -23.21
CA SER A 184 3.13 -7.13 -24.36
C SER A 184 3.76 -6.48 -25.60
N ASP A 185 3.37 -5.25 -25.91
CA ASP A 185 3.92 -4.45 -27.02
C ASP A 185 5.31 -3.86 -26.73
N TYR A 186 5.83 -4.00 -25.51
CA TYR A 186 7.09 -3.41 -25.05
C TYR A 186 8.20 -4.44 -24.86
N VAL A 187 7.88 -5.73 -24.68
CA VAL A 187 8.87 -6.80 -24.43
C VAL A 187 9.82 -7.00 -25.63
N PHE A 188 9.35 -6.78 -26.86
CA PHE A 188 10.10 -7.11 -28.07
C PHE A 188 10.51 -5.91 -28.93
N ARG A 189 10.65 -4.72 -28.35
CA ARG A 189 10.96 -3.48 -29.09
C ARG A 189 12.39 -3.37 -29.62
N ARG A 190 13.14 -4.47 -29.66
CA ARG A 190 14.46 -4.54 -30.30
C ARG A 190 15.45 -3.49 -29.76
N PHE A 191 15.24 -3.02 -28.52
CA PHE A 191 16.05 -1.97 -27.89
C PHE A 191 17.53 -2.32 -27.79
N LEU A 192 17.86 -3.62 -27.82
CA LEU A 192 19.22 -4.13 -27.73
C LEU A 192 19.77 -4.63 -29.07
N SER A 193 19.06 -4.39 -30.18
CA SER A 193 19.50 -4.84 -31.50
C SER A 193 20.80 -4.14 -31.92
N PRO A 194 21.63 -4.76 -32.78
CA PRO A 194 22.91 -4.20 -33.19
C PRO A 194 22.82 -2.80 -33.82
N ASP A 195 21.67 -2.49 -34.42
CA ASP A 195 21.32 -1.23 -35.09
C ASP A 195 20.54 -0.24 -34.18
N SER A 196 20.31 -0.59 -32.91
CA SER A 196 19.53 0.26 -32.01
C SER A 196 20.34 1.44 -31.47
N VAL A 197 19.77 2.64 -31.59
CA VAL A 197 20.30 3.89 -30.99
C VAL A 197 19.66 4.22 -29.63
N HIS A 198 18.92 3.27 -29.04
CA HIS A 198 18.18 3.48 -27.81
C HIS A 198 19.13 3.64 -26.60
N PRO A 199 18.85 4.53 -25.63
CA PRO A 199 19.72 4.73 -24.46
C PRO A 199 20.08 3.46 -23.69
N VAL A 200 19.17 2.47 -23.65
CA VAL A 200 19.39 1.18 -23.00
C VAL A 200 20.54 0.39 -23.67
N LYS A 201 20.65 0.43 -25.00
CA LYS A 201 21.77 -0.19 -25.74
C LYS A 201 23.09 0.52 -25.44
N LEU A 202 23.07 1.85 -25.40
CA LEU A 202 24.26 2.63 -25.07
C LEU A 202 24.79 2.29 -23.68
N VAL A 203 23.92 2.22 -22.67
CA VAL A 203 24.29 1.81 -21.31
C VAL A 203 24.86 0.39 -21.29
N GLN A 204 24.23 -0.55 -22.01
CA GLN A 204 24.75 -1.92 -22.14
C GLN A 204 26.16 -1.94 -22.75
N ASP A 205 26.40 -1.16 -23.80
CA ASP A 205 27.69 -1.11 -24.50
C ASP A 205 28.79 -0.50 -23.63
N PHE A 206 28.48 0.57 -22.89
CA PHE A 206 29.41 1.14 -21.91
C PHE A 206 29.74 0.13 -20.82
N PHE A 207 28.73 -0.55 -20.27
CA PHE A 207 28.93 -1.53 -19.21
C PHE A 207 29.73 -2.74 -19.69
N LEU A 208 29.43 -3.25 -20.89
CA LEU A 208 30.16 -4.37 -21.49
C LEU A 208 31.62 -4.01 -21.75
N LYS A 209 31.90 -2.79 -22.22
CA LYS A 209 33.27 -2.31 -22.44
C LYS A 209 34.08 -2.33 -21.14
N GLU A 210 33.51 -1.86 -20.04
CA GLU A 210 34.15 -1.88 -18.72
C GLU A 210 34.32 -3.32 -18.21
N LEU A 211 33.30 -4.18 -18.36
CA LEU A 211 33.39 -5.58 -17.95
C LEU A 211 34.49 -6.34 -18.69
N LEU A 212 34.62 -6.14 -20.01
CA LEU A 212 35.64 -6.79 -20.84
C LEU A 212 37.07 -6.34 -20.49
N ALA A 213 37.23 -5.14 -19.90
CA ALA A 213 38.53 -4.66 -19.45
C ALA A 213 39.03 -5.40 -18.20
N HIS A 214 38.12 -5.96 -17.40
CA HIS A 214 38.44 -6.56 -16.10
C HIS A 214 38.18 -8.07 -16.03
N TRP A 215 37.30 -8.60 -16.87
CA TRP A 215 36.86 -9.99 -16.84
C TRP A 215 36.70 -10.58 -18.25
N SER A 216 36.93 -11.89 -18.38
CA SER A 216 36.63 -12.63 -19.62
C SER A 216 35.13 -12.87 -19.72
N VAL A 217 34.42 -11.91 -20.32
CA VAL A 217 32.95 -11.96 -20.50
C VAL A 217 32.63 -12.14 -22.00
N SER A 218 31.56 -12.87 -22.31
CA SER A 218 31.03 -12.97 -23.68
C SER A 218 29.54 -12.65 -23.67
N MET A 219 29.08 -11.83 -24.63
CA MET A 219 27.65 -11.56 -24.81
C MET A 219 26.97 -12.69 -25.56
N ALA A 220 25.86 -13.18 -25.01
CA ALA A 220 24.95 -14.07 -25.71
C ALA A 220 23.82 -13.25 -26.35
N THR A 221 23.62 -13.38 -27.66
CA THR A 221 22.46 -12.82 -28.37
C THR A 221 21.33 -13.85 -28.34
N ALA A 222 20.39 -13.67 -27.42
CA ALA A 222 19.16 -14.45 -27.36
C ALA A 222 17.95 -13.52 -27.46
N SER A 223 16.82 -14.02 -27.95
CA SER A 223 15.55 -13.30 -27.88
C SER A 223 15.19 -13.06 -26.42
N ALA A 224 14.77 -11.84 -26.10
CA ALA A 224 14.15 -11.56 -24.81
C ALA A 224 12.71 -12.06 -24.87
N PRO A 225 12.14 -12.61 -23.77
CA PRO A 225 12.78 -12.82 -22.48
C PRO A 225 13.82 -13.96 -22.48
N PHE A 226 14.89 -13.73 -21.72
CA PHE A 226 15.97 -14.70 -21.57
C PHE A 226 15.53 -15.84 -20.64
N LEU A 227 14.85 -16.83 -21.21
CA LEU A 227 14.52 -18.07 -20.52
C LEU A 227 15.70 -19.02 -20.73
N ILE A 228 16.50 -19.25 -19.68
CA ILE A 228 17.58 -20.24 -19.74
C ILE A 228 17.02 -21.57 -19.22
N ALA A 229 17.12 -22.63 -20.01
CA ALA A 229 16.83 -23.98 -19.54
C ALA A 229 17.77 -24.34 -18.36
N ALA A 230 17.22 -24.85 -17.26
CA ALA A 230 17.98 -25.16 -16.04
C ALA A 230 19.25 -26.00 -16.34
N LYS A 231 19.18 -26.91 -17.31
CA LYS A 231 20.31 -27.74 -17.77
C LYS A 231 21.54 -26.94 -18.23
N ARG A 232 21.35 -25.77 -18.87
CA ARG A 232 22.47 -24.90 -19.27
C ARG A 232 23.09 -24.17 -18.08
N LEU A 233 22.28 -23.78 -17.11
CA LEU A 233 22.76 -23.15 -15.87
C LEU A 233 23.74 -24.06 -15.12
N HIS A 234 23.43 -25.36 -15.05
CA HIS A 234 24.32 -26.37 -14.46
C HIS A 234 25.63 -26.60 -15.24
N SER A 235 25.67 -26.27 -16.54
CA SER A 235 26.86 -26.47 -17.39
C SER A 235 27.83 -25.28 -17.41
N CYS A 236 27.39 -24.10 -16.97
CA CYS A 236 28.12 -22.85 -17.20
C CYS A 236 29.17 -22.47 -16.14
N CYS A 237 29.19 -23.04 -14.92
CA CYS A 237 30.30 -22.87 -13.96
C CYS A 237 30.14 -23.74 -12.69
N HIS A 238 31.25 -24.25 -12.14
CA HIS A 238 31.31 -25.04 -10.90
C HIS A 238 31.09 -24.26 -9.59
N CYS A 239 30.76 -22.96 -9.63
CA CYS A 239 30.67 -22.11 -8.44
C CYS A 239 29.40 -21.24 -8.34
N VAL A 240 28.39 -21.46 -9.19
CA VAL A 240 27.10 -20.75 -9.07
C VAL A 240 26.15 -21.64 -8.26
N ASP A 241 26.02 -21.34 -6.97
CA ASP A 241 24.98 -21.92 -6.11
C ASP A 241 23.61 -21.31 -6.46
N ASN A 242 22.54 -22.10 -6.37
CA ASN A 242 21.15 -21.68 -6.62
C ASN A 242 20.72 -20.49 -5.75
N SER A 243 21.46 -20.18 -4.68
CA SER A 243 21.27 -18.99 -3.84
C SER A 243 21.70 -17.67 -4.51
N GLN A 244 22.42 -17.71 -5.63
CA GLN A 244 22.95 -16.54 -6.34
C GLN A 244 22.13 -16.13 -7.57
N CYS A 245 21.06 -16.86 -7.90
CA CYS A 245 20.18 -16.53 -9.02
C CYS A 245 19.01 -15.66 -8.56
N TYR A 246 19.09 -14.36 -8.86
CA TYR A 246 18.00 -13.42 -8.64
C TYR A 246 17.16 -13.26 -9.92
N SER A 247 16.09 -14.04 -10.04
CA SER A 247 15.05 -13.81 -11.04
C SER A 247 13.92 -13.00 -10.39
N ARG A 248 13.85 -11.71 -10.72
CA ARG A 248 12.73 -10.84 -10.34
C ARG A 248 11.61 -11.04 -11.36
N ALA A 249 10.45 -11.51 -10.90
CA ALA A 249 9.20 -11.41 -11.66
C ALA A 249 8.82 -9.93 -11.86
#